data_AF-A0A2D2PZC2-F1
#
_entry.id   AF-A0A2D2PZC2-F1
#
_cell.length_a   1.000
_cell.length_b   1.000
_cell.length_c   1.000
_cell.angle_alpha   90.00
_cell.angle_beta   90.00
_cell.angle_gamma   90.00
#
_symmetry.space_group_name_H-M   'P 1'
#
loop_
_entity.id
_entity.type
_entity.pdbx_description
1 polymer ?
#
loop_
_entity_poly.entity_id
_entity_poly.type
_entity_poly.pdbx_seq_one_letter_code
_entity_poly.pdbx_strand_id
1 'polypeptide(L)'
;MDSQLPAGITEHLPPEILSWLYSYQQEHQFANLEGVIVDIICKYFDQKGHLPERLADLERRVNALSREVIQLRQRLPENYDRLREQLAAVRLSHSGILHNLRDRVESLERQVFPNAPTDVAMDADAEVDS
;
A
#
# COMPACT_ATOMS: atom_id res chain seq x y z
N MET A 1 9.27 -10.64 65.98
CA MET A 1 10.07 -9.87 65.01
C MET A 1 10.09 -10.69 63.73
N ASP A 2 8.95 -10.61 63.04
CA ASP A 2 8.66 -11.30 61.79
C ASP A 2 9.54 -10.71 60.69
N SER A 3 10.58 -11.44 60.32
CA SER A 3 11.35 -11.13 59.12
C SER A 3 10.68 -11.86 57.97
N GLN A 4 9.64 -11.22 57.40
CA GLN A 4 9.11 -11.59 56.09
C GLN A 4 10.22 -11.38 55.06
N LEU A 5 10.96 -12.45 54.78
CA LEU A 5 11.71 -12.56 53.53
C LEU A 5 10.70 -12.40 52.38
N PRO A 6 11.01 -11.61 51.34
CA PRO A 6 10.09 -11.41 50.24
C PRO A 6 9.71 -12.78 49.66
N ALA A 7 8.41 -13.01 49.46
CA ALA A 7 7.89 -14.23 48.83
C ALA A 7 8.75 -14.53 47.60
N GLY A 8 9.55 -15.59 47.68
CA GLY A 8 10.47 -15.94 46.62
C GLY A 8 9.67 -16.17 45.35
N ILE A 9 10.20 -15.77 44.18
CA ILE A 9 9.55 -15.96 42.87
C ILE A 9 9.08 -17.43 42.68
N THR A 10 9.70 -18.36 43.41
CA THR A 10 9.38 -19.78 43.51
C THR A 10 8.03 -20.12 44.15
N GLU A 11 7.43 -19.26 44.97
CA GLU A 11 6.13 -19.53 45.63
C GLU A 11 4.94 -19.42 44.67
N HIS A 12 5.10 -18.69 43.56
CA HIS A 12 4.06 -18.50 42.55
C HIS A 12 4.22 -19.40 41.32
N LEU A 13 5.23 -20.30 41.33
CA LEU A 13 5.48 -21.19 40.21
C LEU A 13 4.58 -22.44 40.28
N PRO A 14 3.98 -22.85 39.15
CA PRO A 14 3.29 -24.12 39.03
C PRO A 14 4.16 -25.31 39.51
N PRO A 15 3.56 -26.32 40.15
CA PRO A 15 4.30 -27.45 40.71
C PRO A 15 5.09 -28.23 39.66
N GLU A 16 4.59 -28.29 38.42
CA GLU A 16 5.28 -28.91 37.29
C GLU A 16 6.60 -28.18 37.00
N ILE A 17 6.57 -26.85 36.97
CA ILE A 17 7.75 -26.02 36.70
C ILE A 17 8.76 -26.12 37.86
N LEU A 18 8.28 -26.18 39.11
CA LEU A 18 9.15 -26.39 40.26
C LEU A 18 9.86 -27.74 40.20
N SER A 19 9.15 -28.83 39.90
CA SER A 19 9.75 -30.16 39.77
C SER A 19 10.83 -30.20 38.68
N TRP A 20 10.59 -29.52 37.55
CA TRP A 20 11.57 -29.39 36.48
C TRP A 20 12.78 -28.56 36.91
N LEU A 21 12.58 -27.42 37.58
CA LEU A 21 13.67 -26.60 38.10
C LEU A 21 14.54 -27.34 39.12
N TYR A 22 13.94 -28.15 40.00
CA TYR A 22 14.69 -28.99 40.94
C TYR A 22 15.49 -30.09 40.23
N SER A 23 14.94 -30.71 39.20
CA SER A 23 15.67 -31.69 38.39
C SER A 23 16.88 -31.05 37.68
N TYR A 24 16.68 -29.84 37.14
CA TYR A 24 17.72 -29.05 36.50
C TYR A 24 18.79 -28.61 37.50
N GLN A 25 18.39 -28.25 38.72
CA GLN A 25 19.29 -27.89 39.81
C GLN A 25 20.22 -29.05 40.18
N GLN A 26 19.67 -30.26 40.28
CA GLN A 26 20.44 -31.47 40.60
C GLN A 26 21.40 -31.84 39.47
N GLU A 27 20.94 -31.75 38.22
CA GLU A 27 21.74 -32.08 37.05
C GLU A 27 22.94 -31.13 36.87
N HIS A 28 22.74 -29.84 37.12
CA HIS A 28 23.76 -28.80 36.92
C HIS A 28 24.44 -28.31 38.21
N GLN A 29 24.14 -28.96 39.35
CA GLN A 29 24.77 -28.71 40.66
C GLN A 29 24.66 -27.25 41.15
N PHE A 30 23.53 -26.59 40.90
CA PHE A 30 23.31 -25.23 41.37
C PHE A 30 22.98 -25.20 42.87
N ALA A 31 23.56 -24.23 43.59
CA ALA A 31 23.35 -24.08 45.04
C ALA A 31 21.95 -23.57 45.41
N ASN A 32 21.30 -22.81 44.51
CA ASN A 32 19.99 -22.23 44.72
C ASN A 32 19.14 -22.24 43.43
N LEU A 33 17.82 -22.21 43.59
CA LEU A 33 16.88 -22.13 42.46
C LEU A 33 16.97 -20.78 41.73
N GLU A 34 17.34 -19.71 42.41
CA GLU A 34 17.56 -18.40 41.78
C GLU A 34 18.69 -18.46 40.76
N GLY A 35 19.79 -19.15 41.07
CA GLY A 35 20.90 -19.37 40.12
C GLY A 35 20.49 -20.19 38.90
N VAL A 36 19.61 -21.18 39.10
CA VAL A 36 19.02 -21.96 38.01
C VAL A 36 18.17 -21.08 37.09
N ILE A 37 17.29 -20.25 37.67
CA ILE A 37 16.41 -19.34 36.92
C ILE A 37 17.26 -18.34 36.13
N VAL A 38 18.29 -17.76 36.75
CA VAL A 38 19.21 -16.84 36.08
C VAL A 38 19.95 -17.53 34.94
N ASP A 39 20.48 -18.74 35.14
CA ASP A 39 21.19 -19.50 34.10
C ASP A 39 20.28 -19.83 32.90
N ILE A 40 19.03 -20.24 33.14
CA ILE A 40 18.05 -20.52 32.08
C ILE A 40 17.70 -19.24 31.32
N ILE A 41 17.49 -18.13 32.02
CA ILE A 41 17.20 -16.84 31.41
C ILE A 41 18.40 -16.35 30.60
N CYS A 42 19.62 -16.46 31.14
CA CYS A 42 20.85 -16.12 30.43
C CYS A 42 21.01 -16.97 29.17
N LYS A 43 20.79 -18.29 29.24
CA LYS A 43 20.81 -19.18 28.06
C LYS A 43 19.74 -18.81 27.02
N TYR A 44 18.54 -18.43 27.46
CA TYR A 44 17.48 -17.98 26.57
C TYR A 44 17.84 -16.66 25.85
N PHE A 45 18.45 -15.70 26.56
CA PHE A 45 18.87 -14.43 25.96
C PHE A 45 20.20 -14.52 25.21
N ASP A 46 21.06 -15.50 25.52
CA ASP A 46 22.26 -15.83 24.76
C ASP A 46 21.97 -16.66 23.51
N GLN A 47 20.75 -17.17 23.33
CA GLN A 47 20.22 -17.62 22.02
C GLN A 47 20.00 -16.43 21.06
N LYS A 48 20.96 -15.49 21.01
CA LYS A 48 21.11 -14.40 20.02
C LYS A 48 21.16 -14.88 18.57
N GLY A 49 21.02 -16.17 18.29
CA GLY A 49 21.01 -16.73 16.92
C GLY A 49 19.84 -16.26 16.06
N HIS A 50 18.68 -15.92 16.65
CA HIS A 50 17.47 -15.65 15.85
C HIS A 50 17.18 -14.18 15.55
N LEU A 51 17.77 -13.24 16.31
CA LEU A 51 17.63 -11.80 16.04
C LEU A 51 18.34 -11.33 14.76
N PRO A 52 19.62 -11.71 14.48
CA PRO A 52 20.30 -11.27 13.27
C PRO A 52 19.68 -11.90 12.02
N GLU A 53 19.16 -13.14 12.10
CA GLU A 53 18.47 -13.78 10.98
C GLU A 53 17.14 -13.07 10.64
N ARG A 54 16.33 -12.73 11.66
CA ARG A 54 15.10 -11.98 11.45
C ARG A 54 15.35 -10.56 10.94
N LEU A 55 16.42 -9.92 11.40
CA LEU A 55 16.84 -8.61 10.91
C LEU A 55 17.26 -8.69 9.45
N ALA A 56 18.08 -9.68 9.08
CA ALA A 56 18.52 -9.90 7.71
C ALA A 56 17.34 -10.23 6.77
N ASP A 57 16.37 -11.01 7.25
CA ASP A 57 15.17 -11.33 6.46
C ASP A 57 14.27 -10.09 6.28
N LEU A 58 14.18 -9.23 7.30
CA LEU A 58 13.47 -7.97 7.23
C LEU A 58 14.16 -6.99 6.26
N GLU A 59 15.48 -6.86 6.32
CA GLU A 59 16.26 -6.04 5.39
C GLU A 59 16.08 -6.49 3.93
N ARG A 60 16.06 -7.80 3.68
CA ARG A 60 15.77 -8.34 2.33
C ARG A 60 14.38 -7.94 1.85
N ARG A 61 13.35 -8.02 2.71
CA ARG A 61 11.97 -7.64 2.37
C ARG A 61 11.85 -6.14 2.11
N VAL A 62 12.48 -5.31 2.93
CA VAL A 62 12.50 -3.85 2.74
C VAL A 62 13.18 -3.50 1.41
N ASN A 63 14.29 -4.15 1.08
CA ASN A 63 14.98 -3.94 -0.19
C ASN A 63 14.18 -4.47 -1.40
N ALA A 64 13.39 -5.52 -1.24
CA ALA A 64 12.46 -6.00 -2.29
C ALA A 64 11.35 -4.98 -2.53
N LEU A 65 10.65 -4.55 -1.47
CA LEU A 65 9.60 -3.53 -1.57
C LEU A 65 10.12 -2.21 -2.15
N SER A 66 11.32 -1.77 -1.75
CA SER A 66 11.93 -0.56 -2.32
C SER A 66 12.10 -0.65 -3.84
N ARG A 67 12.56 -1.80 -4.34
CA ARG A 67 12.71 -2.05 -5.78
C ARG A 67 11.36 -2.09 -6.51
N GLU A 68 10.35 -2.69 -5.91
CA GLU A 68 8.99 -2.73 -6.48
C GLU A 68 8.37 -1.34 -6.58
N VAL A 69 8.53 -0.50 -5.54
CA VAL A 69 8.06 0.89 -5.56
C VAL A 69 8.76 1.70 -6.66
N ILE A 70 10.07 1.52 -6.83
CA ILE A 70 10.83 2.17 -7.91
C ILE A 70 10.31 1.73 -9.28
N GLN A 71 10.08 0.42 -9.47
CA GLN A 71 9.52 -0.10 -10.73
C GLN A 71 8.10 0.41 -11.00
N LEU A 72 7.23 0.48 -9.99
CA LEU A 72 5.90 1.07 -10.14
C LEU A 72 5.99 2.54 -10.56
N ARG A 73 6.89 3.30 -9.93
CA ARG A 73 7.12 4.72 -10.24
C ARG A 73 7.61 4.93 -11.67
N GLN A 74 8.37 3.99 -12.22
CA GLN A 74 8.84 4.03 -13.61
C GLN A 74 7.75 3.63 -14.60
N ARG A 75 6.84 2.71 -14.25
CA ARG A 75 5.75 2.25 -15.13
C ARG A 75 4.54 3.18 -15.18
N LEU A 76 4.30 3.95 -14.12
CA LEU A 76 3.14 4.86 -14.06
C LEU A 76 3.12 5.94 -15.15
N PRO A 77 4.24 6.64 -15.45
CA PRO A 77 4.31 7.63 -16.51
C PRO A 77 3.98 7.03 -17.89
N GLU A 78 4.56 5.88 -18.22
CA GLU A 78 4.35 5.22 -19.52
C GLU A 78 2.88 4.83 -19.74
N ASN A 79 2.22 4.31 -18.70
CA ASN A 79 0.81 3.94 -18.78
C ASN A 79 -0.10 5.18 -18.88
N TYR A 80 0.24 6.25 -18.15
CA TYR A 80 -0.50 7.52 -18.22
C TYR A 80 -0.36 8.18 -19.60
N ASP A 81 0.84 8.19 -20.17
CA ASP A 81 1.12 8.74 -21.50
C ASP A 81 0.39 7.96 -22.59
N ARG A 82 0.38 6.62 -22.52
CA ARG A 82 -0.41 5.78 -23.44
C ARG A 82 -1.91 6.08 -23.35
N LEU A 83 -2.45 6.22 -22.14
CA LEU A 83 -3.87 6.56 -21.95
C LEU A 83 -4.20 7.96 -22.47
N ARG A 84 -3.27 8.90 -22.30
CA ARG A 84 -3.38 10.26 -22.84
C ARG A 84 -3.36 10.27 -24.37
N GLU A 85 -2.46 9.49 -24.99
CA GLU A 85 -2.41 9.31 -26.45
C GLU A 85 -3.68 8.65 -26.99
N GLN A 86 -4.18 7.61 -26.33
CA GLN A 86 -5.45 6.96 -26.68
C GLN A 86 -6.63 7.95 -26.58
N LEU A 87 -6.69 8.75 -25.51
CA LEU A 87 -7.73 9.77 -25.36
C LEU A 87 -7.64 10.85 -26.45
N ALA A 88 -6.43 11.27 -26.82
CA ALA A 88 -6.23 12.23 -27.90
C ALA A 88 -6.68 11.65 -29.26
N ALA A 89 -6.35 10.38 -29.53
CA ALA A 89 -6.80 9.67 -30.74
C ALA A 89 -8.33 9.53 -30.81
N VAL A 90 -8.97 9.20 -29.69
CA VAL A 90 -10.44 9.13 -29.60
C VAL A 90 -11.08 10.50 -29.84
N ARG A 91 -10.54 11.57 -29.24
CA ARG A 91 -11.04 12.94 -29.46
C ARG A 91 -10.91 13.39 -30.92
N LEU A 92 -9.77 13.09 -31.56
CA LEU A 92 -9.55 13.40 -32.95
C LEU A 92 -10.50 12.62 -33.86
N SER A 93 -10.65 11.32 -33.62
CA SER A 93 -11.59 10.45 -34.34
C SER A 93 -13.03 10.95 -34.20
N HIS A 94 -13.47 11.28 -32.98
CA HIS A 94 -14.81 11.78 -32.72
C HIS A 94 -15.06 13.14 -33.39
N SER A 95 -14.06 14.04 -33.39
CA SER A 95 -14.14 15.32 -34.09
C SER A 95 -14.24 15.12 -35.61
N GLY A 96 -13.49 14.17 -36.17
CA GLY A 96 -13.57 13.81 -37.59
C GLY A 96 -14.91 13.22 -37.98
N ILE A 97 -15.48 12.35 -37.13
CA ILE A 97 -16.81 11.77 -37.35
C ILE A 97 -17.88 12.86 -37.32
N LEU A 98 -17.87 13.75 -36.32
CA LEU A 98 -18.84 14.84 -36.21
C LEU A 98 -18.74 15.81 -37.38
N HIS A 99 -17.54 16.13 -37.84
CA HIS A 99 -17.34 16.96 -39.03
C HIS A 99 -17.89 16.28 -40.29
N ASN A 100 -17.60 14.99 -40.50
CA ASN A 100 -18.15 14.24 -41.62
C ASN A 100 -19.69 14.18 -41.58
N LEU A 101 -20.25 13.99 -40.39
CA LEU A 101 -21.70 13.95 -40.19
C LEU A 101 -22.32 15.31 -40.49
N ARG A 102 -21.68 16.41 -40.08
CA ARG A 102 -22.06 17.78 -40.44
C ARG A 102 -22.03 17.99 -41.94
N ASP A 103 -20.95 17.62 -42.61
CA ASP A 103 -20.81 17.82 -44.07
C ASP A 103 -21.86 17.00 -44.84
N ARG A 104 -22.20 15.81 -44.34
CA ARG A 104 -23.27 14.98 -44.90
C ARG A 104 -24.64 15.59 -44.67
N VAL A 105 -24.90 16.12 -43.48
CA VAL A 105 -26.15 16.85 -43.17
C VAL A 105 -26.26 18.08 -44.06
N GLU A 106 -25.21 18.88 -44.18
CA GLU A 106 -25.18 20.07 -45.04
C GLU A 106 -25.35 19.72 -46.52
N SER A 107 -24.73 18.63 -47.00
CA SER A 107 -24.93 18.12 -48.36
C SER A 107 -26.38 17.66 -48.60
N LEU A 108 -26.98 16.97 -47.62
CA LEU A 108 -28.39 16.57 -47.68
C LEU A 108 -29.32 17.78 -47.63
N GLU A 109 -29.04 18.78 -46.79
CA GLU A 109 -29.81 20.02 -46.70
C GLU A 109 -29.80 20.78 -48.03
N ARG A 110 -28.63 20.89 -48.70
CA ARG A 110 -28.54 21.52 -50.03
C ARG A 110 -29.29 20.75 -51.12
N GLN A 111 -29.39 19.42 -51.00
CA GLN A 111 -30.13 18.59 -51.96
C GLN A 111 -31.64 18.65 -51.74
N VAL A 112 -32.08 18.70 -50.47
CA VAL A 112 -33.50 18.73 -50.09
C VAL A 112 -34.08 20.15 -50.17
N PHE A 113 -33.27 21.16 -49.87
CA PHE A 113 -33.63 22.59 -49.90
C PHE A 113 -32.66 23.39 -50.78
N PRO A 114 -32.69 23.21 -52.12
CA PRO A 114 -31.77 23.90 -53.02
C PRO A 114 -31.92 25.43 -53.04
N ASN A 115 -33.02 25.97 -52.47
CA ASN A 115 -33.34 27.40 -52.42
C ASN A 115 -33.61 27.91 -50.99
N ALA A 116 -33.11 27.27 -49.93
CA ALA A 116 -33.25 27.83 -48.58
C ALA A 116 -32.41 29.12 -48.45
N PRO A 117 -33.00 30.24 -47.96
CA PRO A 117 -32.22 31.44 -47.70
C PRO A 117 -31.26 31.15 -46.55
N THR A 118 -29.98 31.26 -46.85
CA THR A 118 -28.92 31.40 -45.85
C THR A 118 -29.24 32.67 -45.05
N ASP A 119 -29.15 32.59 -43.72
CA ASP A 119 -29.42 33.64 -42.74
C ASP A 119 -30.87 33.80 -42.28
N VAL A 120 -31.15 33.22 -41.10
CA VAL A 120 -32.12 33.77 -40.16
C VAL A 120 -31.44 33.93 -38.80
N ALA A 121 -31.17 35.21 -38.48
CA ALA A 121 -31.06 35.83 -37.15
C ALA A 121 -29.78 35.64 -36.30
N MET A 122 -28.79 36.52 -36.52
CA MET A 122 -28.11 37.23 -35.43
C MET A 122 -28.26 38.73 -35.71
N ASP A 123 -29.37 39.32 -35.25
CA ASP A 123 -29.51 40.72 -34.83
C ASP A 123 -31.01 40.98 -34.60
N ALA A 124 -31.48 40.48 -33.46
CA ALA A 124 -32.63 41.05 -32.77
C ALA A 124 -32.08 41.69 -31.48
N ASP A 125 -32.43 42.96 -31.30
CA ASP A 125 -32.14 43.85 -30.17
C ASP A 125 -30.74 44.51 -30.09
N ALA A 126 -30.59 45.59 -30.85
CA ALA A 126 -30.06 46.83 -30.29
C ALA A 126 -31.04 47.96 -30.61
N GLU A 127 -31.78 48.37 -29.58
CA GLU A 127 -32.73 49.50 -29.57
C GLU A 127 -32.18 50.74 -30.29
N VAL A 128 -32.93 51.23 -31.26
CA VAL A 128 -32.90 52.62 -31.73
C VAL A 128 -34.36 53.01 -31.95
N ASP A 129 -34.94 53.83 -31.07
CA ASP A 129 -35.31 55.20 -31.42
C ASP A 129 -35.83 56.01 -30.22
N SER A 130 -35.23 57.20 -30.05
CA SER A 130 -35.74 58.49 -29.55
C SER A 130 -36.52 58.62 -28.23
#